data_AF-R6R1P0-F1
#
_entry.id   AF-R6R1P0-F1
#
_cell.length_a   1.000
_cell.length_b   1.000
_cell.length_c   1.000
_cell.angle_alpha   90.00
_cell.angle_beta   90.00
_cell.angle_gamma   90.00
#
_symmetry.space_group_name_H-M   'P 1'
#
loop_
_entity.id
_entity.type
_entity.pdbx_description
1 polymer ?
#
loop_
_entity_poly.entity_id
_entity_poly.type
_entity_poly.pdbx_seq_one_letter_code
_entity_poly.pdbx_strand_id
1 'polypeptide(L)'
;MDYLSNEVVSGINLYSYAKNNPIMYYDPSGHIAISTLILCGLALVGMGLTIGGVASDNNVLTAIGLTMVAVPALISGIGALFSGATYLSIIGGVTTVAGIGTGVFATAEYQEAFTGNNWMLDAGMSEEWYNGLMLATAAIATAGTIATGVLTNVGNAATPNQMMNSFNKHPNRWKLVKELVEPGRGANKGGISTYSNYINKWAGSKLGIHKIIRGGRFVHGPHFHPWF
;
A
#
# COMPACT_ATOMS: atom_id res chain seq x y z
N MET A 1 14.76 20.45 -20.53
CA MET A 1 13.65 19.94 -19.69
C MET A 1 12.70 19.18 -20.61
N ASP A 2 13.10 17.99 -21.03
CA ASP A 2 12.45 17.21 -22.10
C ASP A 2 11.82 15.91 -21.57
N TYR A 3 11.84 15.70 -20.25
CA TYR A 3 11.26 14.50 -19.62
C TYR A 3 9.77 14.66 -19.28
N LEU A 4 9.23 15.89 -19.41
CA LEU A 4 7.83 16.23 -19.13
C LEU A 4 6.94 16.17 -20.37
N SER A 5 7.52 16.14 -21.58
CA SER A 5 6.76 15.92 -22.80
C SER A 5 6.39 14.43 -22.91
N ASN A 6 5.16 14.17 -23.31
CA ASN A 6 4.72 12.80 -23.67
C ASN A 6 5.33 12.33 -25.01
N GLU A 7 6.06 13.21 -25.69
CA GLU A 7 6.73 12.98 -26.96
C GLU A 7 8.24 13.00 -26.75
N VAL A 8 8.83 11.82 -26.61
CA VAL A 8 10.25 11.60 -26.92
C VAL A 8 10.29 11.03 -28.33
N VAL A 9 11.36 11.30 -29.09
CA VAL A 9 11.65 11.05 -30.53
C VAL A 9 11.15 9.71 -31.15
N SER A 10 10.65 8.75 -30.36
CA SER A 10 10.03 7.48 -30.79
C SER A 10 8.55 7.28 -30.40
N GLY A 11 7.84 8.33 -29.95
CA GLY A 11 6.38 8.35 -29.83
C GLY A 11 5.77 7.74 -28.55
N ILE A 12 6.56 7.26 -27.59
CA ILE A 12 6.08 6.79 -26.28
C ILE A 12 7.11 7.14 -25.20
N ASN A 13 6.74 8.01 -24.24
CA ASN A 13 7.52 8.22 -23.01
C ASN A 13 7.21 7.10 -22.00
N LEU A 14 8.08 6.08 -21.96
CA LEU A 14 7.99 4.92 -21.06
C LEU A 14 8.11 5.27 -19.56
N TYR A 15 8.49 6.50 -19.22
CA TYR A 15 8.69 6.95 -17.84
C TYR A 15 7.56 7.87 -17.33
N SER A 16 6.54 8.16 -18.16
CA SER A 16 5.42 9.02 -17.76
C SER A 16 4.47 8.30 -16.78
N TYR A 17 4.38 8.79 -15.54
CA TYR A 17 3.41 8.28 -14.55
C TYR A 17 2.08 9.03 -14.68
N ALA A 18 0.96 8.30 -14.75
CA ALA A 18 -0.39 8.88 -14.84
C ALA A 18 -0.54 9.94 -15.94
N LYS A 19 0.13 9.76 -17.09
CA LYS A 19 0.20 10.75 -18.19
C LYS A 19 0.67 12.14 -17.73
N ASN A 20 1.56 12.20 -16.73
CA ASN A 20 2.04 13.41 -16.08
C ASN A 20 0.95 14.22 -15.34
N ASN A 21 -0.20 13.61 -15.04
CA ASN A 21 -1.26 14.23 -14.24
C ASN A 21 -1.80 13.24 -13.19
N PRO A 22 -1.05 13.03 -12.09
CA PRO A 22 -1.42 12.11 -11.01
C PRO A 22 -2.58 12.61 -10.14
N ILE A 23 -3.06 13.85 -10.35
CA ILE A 23 -4.26 14.37 -9.68
C ILE A 23 -5.52 13.82 -10.33
N MET A 24 -5.50 13.64 -11.66
CA MET A 24 -6.67 13.23 -12.45
C MET A 24 -6.64 11.76 -12.92
N TYR A 25 -5.45 11.16 -13.05
CA TYR A 25 -5.28 9.81 -13.55
C TYR A 25 -4.53 8.93 -12.56
N TYR A 26 -4.84 7.64 -12.57
CA TYR A 26 -4.07 6.60 -11.88
C TYR A 26 -3.87 5.44 -12.85
N ASP A 27 -2.77 4.69 -12.73
CA ASP A 27 -2.52 3.49 -13.54
C ASP A 27 -3.48 2.36 -13.09
N PRO A 28 -4.48 1.97 -13.90
CA PRO A 28 -5.44 0.93 -13.56
C PRO A 28 -4.90 -0.48 -13.82
N SER A 29 -3.88 -0.61 -14.68
CA SER A 29 -3.26 -1.90 -15.07
C SER A 29 -2.27 -2.41 -14.04
N GLY A 30 -1.70 -1.50 -13.25
CA GLY A 30 -0.81 -1.82 -12.17
C GLY A 30 0.39 -2.63 -12.63
N HIS A 31 1.45 -1.93 -13.07
CA HIS A 31 2.83 -2.41 -12.89
C HIS A 31 3.21 -2.53 -11.37
N ILE A 32 2.24 -2.95 -10.54
CA ILE A 32 2.24 -3.05 -9.08
C ILE A 32 3.17 -4.17 -8.63
N ALA A 33 3.30 -5.27 -9.38
CA ALA A 33 4.21 -6.36 -8.99
C ALA A 33 5.68 -5.91 -9.05
N ILE A 34 6.09 -5.25 -10.14
CA ILE A 34 7.47 -4.78 -10.32
C ILE A 34 7.77 -3.62 -9.36
N SER A 35 6.88 -2.64 -9.26
CA SER A 35 7.05 -1.54 -8.30
C SER A 35 7.08 -2.05 -6.85
N THR A 36 6.19 -2.98 -6.47
CA THR A 36 6.23 -3.62 -5.15
C THR A 36 7.54 -4.36 -4.93
N LEU A 37 8.00 -5.13 -5.92
CA LEU A 37 9.27 -5.86 -5.83
C LEU A 37 10.44 -4.90 -5.63
N ILE A 38 10.46 -3.78 -6.36
CA ILE A 38 11.47 -2.73 -6.20
C ILE A 38 11.41 -2.12 -4.81
N LEU A 39 10.23 -1.73 -4.33
CA LEU A 39 10.08 -1.12 -3.00
C LEU A 39 10.48 -2.09 -1.87
N CYS A 40 10.05 -3.35 -1.95
CA CYS A 40 10.45 -4.39 -0.99
C CYS A 40 11.95 -4.67 -1.07
N GLY A 41 12.51 -4.75 -2.28
CA GLY A 41 13.94 -4.96 -2.51
C GLY A 41 14.77 -3.81 -1.95
N LEU A 42 14.39 -2.56 -2.22
CA LEU A 42 15.02 -1.36 -1.68
C LEU A 42 14.96 -1.35 -0.15
N ALA A 43 13.81 -1.66 0.44
CA ALA A 43 13.68 -1.70 1.90
C ALA A 43 14.56 -2.79 2.52
N LEU A 44 14.64 -3.99 1.91
CA LEU A 44 15.51 -5.06 2.39
C LEU A 44 16.99 -4.73 2.26
N VAL A 45 17.41 -4.20 1.10
CA VAL A 45 18.78 -3.73 0.88
C VAL A 45 19.11 -2.61 1.86
N GLY A 46 18.22 -1.62 2.00
CA GLY A 46 18.39 -0.50 2.92
C GLY A 46 18.52 -0.96 4.37
N MET A 47 17.73 -1.94 4.81
CA MET A 47 17.85 -2.53 6.14
C MET A 47 19.20 -3.21 6.32
N GLY A 48 19.66 -3.98 5.32
CA GLY A 48 20.99 -4.59 5.33
C GLY A 48 22.12 -3.56 5.41
N LEU A 49 22.02 -2.46 4.65
CA LEU A 49 22.97 -1.35 4.71
C LEU A 49 22.94 -0.63 6.05
N THR A 50 21.76 -0.43 6.65
CA THR A 50 21.62 0.19 7.98
C THR A 50 22.30 -0.67 9.04
N ILE A 51 22.03 -1.98 9.06
CA ILE A 51 22.67 -2.91 10.00
C ILE A 51 24.19 -2.94 9.78
N GLY A 52 24.62 -3.04 8.51
CA GLY A 52 26.03 -3.06 8.16
C GLY A 52 26.75 -1.76 8.53
N GLY A 53 26.11 -0.62 8.33
CA GLY A 53 26.59 0.70 8.70
C GLY A 53 26.80 0.83 10.21
N VAL A 54 25.78 0.48 11.00
CA VAL A 54 25.89 0.45 12.48
C VAL A 54 26.98 -0.51 12.94
N ALA A 55 27.04 -1.72 12.39
CA ALA A 55 28.03 -2.72 12.81
C ALA A 55 29.48 -2.37 12.40
N SER A 56 29.66 -1.40 11.52
CA SER A 56 30.98 -0.95 11.03
C SER A 56 31.29 0.50 11.38
N ASP A 57 30.47 1.13 12.24
CA ASP A 57 30.56 2.55 12.62
C ASP A 57 30.67 3.49 11.39
N ASN A 58 29.91 3.17 10.33
CA ASN A 58 29.92 3.89 9.06
C ASN A 58 28.62 4.66 8.84
N ASN A 59 28.61 5.92 9.28
CA ASN A 59 27.45 6.80 9.23
C ASN A 59 26.96 7.09 7.80
N VAL A 60 27.84 7.10 6.80
CA VAL A 60 27.43 7.26 5.39
C VAL A 60 26.60 6.04 4.95
N LEU A 61 27.08 4.83 5.27
CA LEU A 61 26.41 3.59 4.92
C LEU A 61 25.07 3.47 5.65
N THR A 62 25.04 3.81 6.94
CA THR A 62 23.82 3.86 7.76
C THR A 62 22.81 4.84 7.17
N ALA A 63 23.20 6.09 6.88
CA ALA A 63 22.32 7.12 6.34
C ALA A 63 21.68 6.72 4.99
N ILE A 64 22.49 6.14 4.08
CA ILE A 64 22.01 5.63 2.80
C ILE A 64 21.03 4.48 3.02
N GLY A 65 21.37 3.54 3.91
CA GLY A 65 20.51 2.42 4.27
C GLY A 65 19.15 2.86 4.79
N LEU A 66 19.14 3.79 5.74
CA LEU A 66 17.92 4.35 6.31
C LEU A 66 17.07 5.07 5.26
N THR A 67 17.69 5.83 4.35
CA THR A 67 16.96 6.48 3.25
C THR A 67 16.28 5.47 2.32
N MET A 68 16.99 4.38 2.01
CA MET A 68 16.47 3.28 1.20
C MET A 68 15.36 2.48 1.91
N VAL A 69 15.22 2.58 3.23
CA VAL A 69 14.09 2.04 3.99
C VAL A 69 12.94 3.05 4.08
N ALA A 70 13.25 4.30 4.40
CA ALA A 70 12.28 5.36 4.66
C ALA A 70 11.45 5.67 3.42
N VAL A 71 12.08 5.84 2.26
CA VAL A 71 11.39 6.22 1.01
C VAL A 71 10.35 5.16 0.60
N PRO A 72 10.69 3.86 0.50
CA PRO A 72 9.68 2.82 0.23
C PRO A 72 8.58 2.73 1.27
N ALA A 73 8.90 2.90 2.55
CA ALA A 73 7.90 2.87 3.63
C ALA A 73 6.90 4.03 3.51
N LEU A 74 7.35 5.22 3.13
CA LEU A 74 6.45 6.35 2.88
C LEU A 74 5.56 6.09 1.67
N ILE A 75 6.11 5.64 0.54
CA ILE A 75 5.34 5.39 -0.69
C ILE A 75 4.29 4.30 -0.46
N SER A 76 4.72 3.14 0.05
CA SER A 76 3.84 1.99 0.28
C SER A 76 2.85 2.23 1.42
N GLY A 77 3.30 2.84 2.51
CA GLY A 77 2.50 3.14 3.68
C GLY A 77 1.36 4.11 3.37
N ILE A 78 1.65 5.22 2.67
CA ILE A 78 0.63 6.22 2.32
C ILE A 78 -0.39 5.63 1.35
N GLY A 79 0.06 4.85 0.35
CA GLY A 79 -0.85 4.16 -0.57
C GLY A 79 -1.80 3.21 0.16
N ALA A 80 -1.28 2.43 1.10
CA ALA A 80 -2.07 1.51 1.91
C ALA A 80 -3.02 2.22 2.88
N LEU A 81 -2.56 3.32 3.49
CA LEU A 81 -3.34 4.16 4.43
C LEU A 81 -4.68 4.59 3.82
N PHE A 82 -4.68 4.98 2.55
CA PHE A 82 -5.88 5.46 1.84
C PHE A 82 -6.55 4.41 0.96
N SER A 83 -6.20 3.12 1.09
CA SER A 83 -6.77 2.03 0.29
C SER A 83 -8.27 1.76 0.52
N GLY A 84 -8.83 2.23 1.63
CA GLY A 84 -10.21 1.95 2.06
C GLY A 84 -10.37 0.60 2.76
N ALA A 85 -9.34 -0.25 2.78
CA ALA A 85 -9.31 -1.49 3.55
C ALA A 85 -8.85 -1.23 4.98
N THR A 86 -9.72 -1.46 5.97
CA THR A 86 -9.49 -1.10 7.37
C THR A 86 -8.13 -1.55 7.93
N TYR A 87 -7.75 -2.81 7.77
CA TYR A 87 -6.50 -3.32 8.31
C TYR A 87 -5.29 -2.94 7.47
N LEU A 88 -5.44 -2.91 6.14
CA LEU A 88 -4.39 -2.41 5.25
C LEU A 88 -4.07 -0.94 5.54
N SER A 89 -5.10 -0.13 5.83
CA SER A 89 -4.95 1.26 6.24
C SER A 89 -4.20 1.41 7.57
N ILE A 90 -4.47 0.54 8.55
CA ILE A 90 -3.75 0.53 9.83
C ILE A 90 -2.28 0.19 9.61
N ILE A 91 -1.99 -0.88 8.86
CA ILE A 91 -0.62 -1.27 8.53
C ILE A 91 0.06 -0.12 7.77
N GLY A 92 -0.61 0.46 6.78
CA GLY A 92 -0.11 1.60 6.02
C GLY A 92 0.25 2.79 6.90
N GLY A 93 -0.60 3.16 7.85
CA GLY A 93 -0.34 4.24 8.80
C GLY A 93 0.89 3.97 9.69
N VAL A 94 1.00 2.75 10.23
CA VAL A 94 2.18 2.35 11.02
C VAL A 94 3.45 2.40 10.16
N THR A 95 3.39 1.86 8.94
CA THR A 95 4.51 1.90 7.98
C THR A 95 4.92 3.33 7.67
N THR A 96 3.97 4.24 7.44
CA THR A 96 4.27 5.66 7.18
C THR A 96 4.95 6.32 8.37
N VAL A 97 4.43 6.13 9.59
CA VAL A 97 5.04 6.72 10.80
C VAL A 97 6.45 6.18 11.01
N ALA A 98 6.64 4.86 10.85
CA ALA A 98 7.97 4.26 10.91
C ALA A 98 8.89 4.81 9.81
N GLY A 99 8.41 4.97 8.58
CA GLY A 99 9.16 5.57 7.48
C GLY A 99 9.61 7.01 7.77
N ILE A 100 8.74 7.84 8.38
CA ILE A 100 9.11 9.18 8.85
C ILE A 100 10.21 9.07 9.90
N GLY A 101 10.03 8.22 10.92
CA GLY A 101 11.02 8.04 11.99
C GLY A 101 12.38 7.58 11.45
N THR A 102 12.40 6.59 10.55
CA THR A 102 13.60 6.15 9.85
C THR A 102 14.26 7.30 9.07
N GLY A 103 13.47 8.13 8.39
CA GLY A 103 13.98 9.31 7.70
C GLY A 103 14.60 10.33 8.64
N VAL A 104 14.03 10.54 9.83
CA VAL A 104 14.60 11.41 10.87
C VAL A 104 15.97 10.90 11.32
N PHE A 105 16.11 9.60 11.62
CA PHE A 105 17.43 9.01 11.91
C PHE A 105 18.40 9.17 10.73
N ALA A 106 17.94 9.00 9.48
CA ALA A 106 18.78 9.21 8.31
C ALA A 106 19.38 10.64 8.27
N THR A 107 18.62 11.65 8.69
CA THR A 107 19.14 13.03 8.75
C THR A 107 20.22 13.20 9.81
N ALA A 108 20.09 12.53 10.96
CA ALA A 108 21.10 12.55 12.02
C ALA A 108 22.41 11.89 11.56
N GLU A 109 22.31 10.71 10.93
CA GLU A 109 23.44 10.00 10.33
C GLU A 109 24.13 10.80 9.22
N TYR A 110 23.37 11.47 8.35
CA TYR A 110 23.95 12.36 7.34
C TYR A 110 24.70 13.53 7.98
N GLN A 111 24.16 14.13 9.03
CA GLN A 111 24.86 15.21 9.73
C GLN A 111 26.18 14.72 10.32
N GLU A 112 26.17 13.54 10.94
CA GLU A 112 27.36 12.95 11.55
C GLU A 112 28.41 12.63 10.48
N ALA A 113 27.98 12.04 9.36
CA ALA A 113 28.85 11.73 8.24
C ALA A 113 29.54 12.95 7.62
N PHE A 114 28.88 14.12 7.57
CA PHE A 114 29.42 15.31 6.92
C PHE A 114 30.10 16.29 7.88
N THR A 115 29.65 16.35 9.14
CA THR A 115 30.07 17.38 10.09
C THR A 115 30.73 16.83 11.35
N GLY A 116 30.61 15.52 11.60
CA GLY A 116 31.03 14.89 12.84
C GLY A 116 30.07 15.10 14.02
N ASN A 117 28.98 15.86 13.84
CA ASN A 117 27.98 16.11 14.88
C ASN A 117 26.72 15.30 14.61
N ASN A 118 26.08 14.80 15.65
CA ASN A 118 24.80 14.10 15.55
C ASN A 118 23.78 14.76 16.47
N TRP A 119 22.82 15.50 15.90
CA TRP A 119 21.89 16.31 16.68
C TRP A 119 21.01 15.51 17.65
N MET A 120 20.81 14.20 17.42
CA MET A 120 20.06 13.34 18.35
C MET A 120 20.92 12.90 19.54
N LEU A 121 22.19 12.56 19.30
CA LEU A 121 23.16 12.27 20.38
C LEU A 121 23.50 13.54 21.16
N ASP A 122 23.71 14.67 20.47
CA ASP A 122 23.97 15.99 21.06
C ASP A 122 22.80 16.48 21.93
N ALA A 123 21.57 16.07 21.59
CA ALA A 123 20.38 16.34 22.41
C ALA A 123 20.31 15.47 23.69
N GLY A 124 21.28 14.59 23.92
CA GLY A 124 21.43 13.78 25.13
C GLY A 124 20.97 12.33 25.00
N MET A 125 20.73 11.83 23.78
CA MET A 125 20.42 10.41 23.57
C MET A 125 21.68 9.56 23.71
N SER A 126 21.63 8.45 24.45
CA SER A 126 22.76 7.51 24.48
C SER A 126 22.88 6.77 23.15
N GLU A 127 24.10 6.43 22.75
CA GLU A 127 24.38 5.70 21.51
C GLU A 127 23.63 4.35 21.45
N GLU A 128 23.56 3.62 22.56
CA GLU A 128 22.82 2.35 22.62
C GLU A 128 21.33 2.54 22.33
N TRP A 129 20.72 3.58 22.92
CA TRP A 129 19.31 3.87 22.73
C TRP A 129 19.03 4.39 21.32
N TYR A 130 19.91 5.25 20.82
CA TYR A 130 19.87 5.78 19.46
C TYR A 130 19.92 4.64 18.42
N ASN A 131 20.92 3.78 18.50
CA ASN A 131 21.08 2.65 17.58
C ASN A 131 19.93 1.64 17.70
N GLY A 132 19.50 1.34 18.93
CA GLY A 132 18.37 0.44 19.18
C GLY A 132 17.06 0.96 18.59
N LEU A 133 16.73 2.23 18.82
CA LEU A 133 15.52 2.85 18.27
C LEU A 133 15.57 2.99 16.75
N MET A 134 16.72 3.38 16.21
CA MET A 134 16.93 3.53 14.77
C MET A 134 16.68 2.20 14.05
N LEU A 135 17.32 1.12 14.51
CA LEU A 135 17.16 -0.21 13.93
C LEU A 135 15.74 -0.75 14.10
N ALA A 136 15.11 -0.55 15.26
CA ALA A 136 13.73 -0.95 15.49
C ALA A 136 12.77 -0.23 14.54
N THR A 137 12.94 1.09 14.37
CA THR A 137 12.09 1.91 13.50
C THR A 137 12.28 1.51 12.03
N ALA A 138 13.53 1.33 11.59
CA ALA A 138 13.86 0.84 10.25
C ALA A 138 13.30 -0.56 9.98
N ALA A 139 13.34 -1.46 10.97
CA ALA A 139 12.76 -2.80 10.86
C ALA A 139 11.24 -2.75 10.69
N ILE A 140 10.53 -1.90 11.45
CA ILE A 140 9.08 -1.71 11.32
C ILE A 140 8.74 -1.15 9.94
N ALA A 141 9.47 -0.13 9.48
CA ALA A 141 9.29 0.46 8.15
C ALA A 141 9.51 -0.58 7.03
N THR A 142 10.54 -1.42 7.15
CA THR A 142 10.85 -2.49 6.20
C THR A 142 9.75 -3.55 6.18
N ALA A 143 9.39 -4.09 7.34
CA ALA A 143 8.33 -5.09 7.45
C ALA A 143 6.98 -4.56 6.95
N GLY A 144 6.67 -3.30 7.30
CA GLY A 144 5.47 -2.60 6.86
C GLY A 144 5.42 -2.40 5.34
N THR A 145 6.55 -2.06 4.70
CA THR A 145 6.67 -1.96 3.24
C THR A 145 6.34 -3.29 2.57
N ILE A 146 6.91 -4.38 3.09
CA ILE A 146 6.66 -5.73 2.57
C ILE A 146 5.19 -6.12 2.75
N ALA A 147 4.64 -5.91 3.95
CA ALA A 147 3.26 -6.29 4.27
C ALA A 147 2.24 -5.53 3.40
N THR A 148 2.37 -4.20 3.30
CA THR A 148 1.48 -3.37 2.47
C THR A 148 1.59 -3.74 1.00
N GLY A 149 2.80 -3.96 0.49
CA GLY A 149 3.05 -4.43 -0.87
C GLY A 149 2.36 -5.76 -1.17
N VAL A 150 2.58 -6.78 -0.35
CA VAL A 150 1.99 -8.12 -0.54
C VAL A 150 0.47 -8.06 -0.46
N LEU A 151 -0.10 -7.41 0.57
CA LEU A 151 -1.55 -7.35 0.77
C LEU A 151 -2.27 -6.63 -0.37
N THR A 152 -1.69 -5.53 -0.86
CA THR A 152 -2.21 -4.78 -2.01
C THR A 152 -2.22 -5.64 -3.27
N ASN A 153 -1.15 -6.39 -3.53
CA ASN A 153 -1.08 -7.31 -4.68
C ASN A 153 -2.08 -8.44 -4.58
N VAL A 154 -2.25 -9.06 -3.40
CA VAL A 154 -3.27 -10.08 -3.16
C VAL A 154 -4.67 -9.54 -3.47
N GLY A 155 -4.94 -8.29 -3.09
CA GLY A 155 -6.21 -7.64 -3.38
C GLY A 155 -6.45 -7.44 -4.87
N ASN A 156 -5.45 -6.91 -5.57
CA ASN A 156 -5.53 -6.57 -6.99
C ASN A 156 -5.55 -7.80 -7.91
N ALA A 157 -4.90 -8.90 -7.51
CA ALA A 157 -4.85 -10.14 -8.29
C ALA A 157 -6.05 -11.08 -8.04
N ALA A 158 -6.92 -10.77 -7.08
CA ALA A 158 -8.04 -11.64 -6.72
C ALA A 158 -9.11 -11.68 -7.83
N THR A 159 -9.39 -12.88 -8.34
CA THR A 159 -10.45 -13.10 -9.34
C THR A 159 -11.85 -13.00 -8.70
N PRO A 160 -12.90 -12.70 -9.49
CA PRO A 160 -14.29 -12.70 -9.01
C PRO A 160 -14.70 -13.96 -8.24
N ASN A 161 -14.29 -15.14 -8.72
CA ASN A 161 -14.59 -16.42 -8.07
C ASN A 161 -13.88 -16.56 -6.72
N GLN A 162 -12.61 -16.14 -6.62
CA GLN A 162 -11.87 -16.14 -5.36
C GLN A 162 -12.46 -15.15 -4.36
N MET A 163 -12.87 -13.97 -4.81
CA MET A 163 -13.53 -12.96 -3.98
C MET A 163 -14.88 -13.48 -3.46
N MET A 164 -15.72 -14.05 -4.33
CA MET A 164 -17.01 -14.61 -3.94
C MET A 164 -16.85 -15.80 -2.96
N ASN A 165 -15.90 -16.69 -3.21
CA ASN A 165 -15.57 -17.79 -2.31
C ASN A 165 -15.10 -17.27 -0.93
N SER A 166 -14.26 -16.24 -0.92
CA SER A 166 -13.81 -15.57 0.31
C SER A 166 -14.98 -14.91 1.05
N PHE A 167 -15.90 -14.26 0.33
CA PHE A 167 -17.10 -13.66 0.91
C PHE A 167 -17.99 -14.72 1.57
N ASN A 168 -18.21 -15.84 0.91
CA ASN A 168 -19.06 -16.91 1.44
C ASN A 168 -18.44 -17.62 2.66
N LYS A 169 -17.13 -17.87 2.64
CA LYS A 169 -16.43 -18.54 3.76
C LYS A 169 -16.13 -17.61 4.92
N HIS A 170 -15.85 -16.34 4.63
CA HIS A 170 -15.39 -15.36 5.60
C HIS A 170 -16.10 -14.00 5.41
N PRO A 171 -17.43 -13.93 5.57
CA PRO A 171 -18.20 -12.71 5.28
C PRO A 171 -17.73 -11.52 6.11
N ASN A 172 -17.28 -11.76 7.36
CA ASN A 172 -16.76 -10.73 8.25
C ASN A 172 -15.45 -10.08 7.77
N ARG A 173 -14.80 -10.58 6.71
CA ARG A 173 -13.66 -9.91 6.07
C ARG A 173 -14.08 -8.81 5.10
N TRP A 174 -15.35 -8.78 4.71
CA TRP A 174 -15.88 -7.87 3.71
C TRP A 174 -16.74 -6.80 4.38
N LYS A 175 -16.45 -5.55 4.06
CA LYS A 175 -17.21 -4.39 4.53
C LYS A 175 -18.11 -3.92 3.40
N LEU A 176 -19.41 -3.84 3.65
CA LEU A 176 -20.35 -3.19 2.73
C LEU A 176 -20.00 -1.70 2.67
N VAL A 177 -19.83 -1.17 1.46
CA VAL A 177 -19.50 0.25 1.24
C VAL A 177 -20.58 1.01 0.47
N LYS A 178 -21.37 0.32 -0.35
CA LYS A 178 -22.49 0.91 -1.09
C LYS A 178 -23.52 -0.17 -1.37
N GLU A 179 -24.79 0.18 -1.27
CA GLU A 179 -25.90 -0.69 -1.62
C GLU A 179 -26.94 0.10 -2.40
N LEU A 180 -27.46 -0.51 -3.47
CA LEU A 180 -28.55 0.01 -4.28
C LEU A 180 -29.66 -1.04 -4.32
N VAL A 181 -30.86 -0.61 -3.97
CA VAL A 181 -32.05 -1.46 -3.95
C VAL A 181 -33.04 -0.93 -4.97
N GLU A 182 -33.44 -1.79 -5.89
CA GLU A 182 -34.38 -1.45 -6.97
C GLU A 182 -35.49 -2.49 -7.09
N PRO A 183 -36.68 -2.10 -7.61
CA PRO A 183 -37.69 -3.07 -7.99
C PRO A 183 -37.16 -3.99 -9.09
N GLY A 184 -37.39 -5.31 -8.95
CA GLY A 184 -37.11 -6.27 -10.01
C GLY A 184 -37.90 -5.94 -11.28
N ARG A 185 -37.26 -6.04 -12.44
CA ARG A 185 -37.85 -5.74 -13.76
C ARG A 185 -37.98 -7.00 -14.62
N GLY A 186 -38.79 -6.93 -15.68
CA GLY A 186 -38.97 -8.02 -16.64
C GLY A 186 -39.47 -9.31 -15.98
N ALA A 187 -38.83 -10.45 -16.27
CA ALA A 187 -39.12 -11.75 -15.65
C ALA A 187 -39.04 -11.72 -14.10
N ASN A 188 -38.28 -10.77 -13.55
CA ASN A 188 -38.06 -10.60 -12.13
C ASN A 188 -39.04 -9.60 -11.47
N LYS A 189 -40.10 -9.14 -12.17
CA LYS A 189 -41.11 -8.21 -11.64
C LYS A 189 -41.75 -8.65 -10.32
N GLY A 190 -41.79 -7.73 -9.34
CA GLY A 190 -42.29 -8.02 -7.99
C GLY A 190 -41.25 -8.63 -7.04
N GLY A 191 -40.01 -8.83 -7.50
CA GLY A 191 -38.87 -9.08 -6.62
C GLY A 191 -38.16 -7.78 -6.20
N ILE A 192 -37.27 -7.89 -5.20
CA ILE A 192 -36.36 -6.84 -4.74
C ILE A 192 -34.97 -7.16 -5.33
N SER A 193 -34.46 -6.27 -6.16
CA SER A 193 -33.12 -6.35 -6.76
C SER A 193 -32.14 -5.57 -5.90
N THR A 194 -31.05 -6.22 -5.47
CA THR A 194 -30.03 -5.60 -4.62
C THR A 194 -28.67 -5.71 -5.27
N TYR A 195 -28.03 -4.56 -5.46
CA TYR A 195 -26.63 -4.43 -5.84
C TYR A 195 -25.84 -3.97 -4.63
N SER A 196 -24.83 -4.73 -4.22
CA SER A 196 -24.03 -4.44 -3.03
C SER A 196 -22.55 -4.43 -3.40
N ASN A 197 -21.85 -3.35 -3.04
CA ASN A 197 -20.41 -3.21 -3.19
C ASN A 197 -19.72 -3.45 -1.85
N TYR A 198 -18.70 -4.28 -1.85
CA TYR A 198 -17.89 -4.62 -0.69
C TYR A 198 -16.41 -4.32 -0.94
N ILE A 199 -15.70 -3.98 0.13
CA ILE A 199 -14.23 -3.92 0.19
C ILE A 199 -13.74 -4.97 1.18
N ASN A 200 -12.73 -5.74 0.80
CA ASN A 200 -12.02 -6.62 1.72
C ASN A 200 -11.17 -5.81 2.69
N LYS A 201 -11.41 -5.95 3.99
CA LYS A 201 -10.75 -5.17 5.04
C LYS A 201 -9.23 -5.40 5.13
N TRP A 202 -8.71 -6.50 4.60
CA TRP A 202 -7.29 -6.87 4.69
C TRP A 202 -6.52 -6.56 3.41
N ALA A 203 -7.11 -6.85 2.26
CA ALA A 203 -6.42 -6.79 0.97
C ALA A 203 -6.88 -5.64 0.07
N GLY A 204 -7.99 -4.97 0.40
CA GLY A 204 -8.54 -3.90 -0.45
C GLY A 204 -9.24 -4.36 -1.72
N SER A 205 -9.38 -5.68 -1.93
CA SER A 205 -10.13 -6.20 -3.08
C SER A 205 -11.58 -5.76 -3.05
N LYS A 206 -12.14 -5.55 -4.26
CA LYS A 206 -13.42 -4.89 -4.49
C LYS A 206 -14.39 -5.88 -5.10
N LEU A 207 -15.48 -6.17 -4.39
CA LEU A 207 -16.46 -7.18 -4.79
C LEU A 207 -17.84 -6.53 -4.94
N GLY A 208 -18.42 -6.59 -6.15
CA GLY A 208 -19.83 -6.31 -6.37
C GLY A 208 -20.64 -7.60 -6.40
N ILE A 209 -21.80 -7.60 -5.74
CA ILE A 209 -22.75 -8.71 -5.72
C ILE A 209 -24.11 -8.20 -6.17
N HIS A 210 -24.75 -8.93 -7.09
CA HIS A 210 -26.15 -8.72 -7.47
C HIS A 210 -27.00 -9.93 -7.11
N LYS A 211 -28.15 -9.70 -6.48
CA LYS A 211 -29.14 -10.72 -6.12
C LYS A 211 -30.56 -10.20 -6.29
N ILE A 212 -31.53 -11.10 -6.53
CA ILE A 212 -32.95 -10.76 -6.54
C ILE A 212 -33.74 -11.74 -5.67
N ILE A 213 -34.53 -11.19 -4.75
CA ILE A 213 -35.37 -11.95 -3.82
C ILE A 213 -36.85 -11.63 -4.09
N ARG A 214 -37.70 -12.65 -4.20
CA ARG A 214 -39.17 -12.50 -4.26
C ARG A 214 -39.80 -13.43 -3.24
N GLY A 215 -40.67 -12.91 -2.37
CA GLY A 215 -41.34 -13.71 -1.33
C GLY A 215 -40.37 -14.44 -0.39
N GLY A 216 -39.23 -13.83 -0.07
CA GLY A 216 -38.21 -14.41 0.81
C GLY A 216 -37.30 -15.48 0.17
N ARG A 217 -37.47 -15.78 -1.13
CA ARG A 217 -36.64 -16.75 -1.87
C ARG A 217 -35.83 -16.06 -2.96
N PHE A 218 -34.63 -16.58 -3.23
CA PHE A 218 -33.84 -16.15 -4.38
C PHE A 218 -34.54 -16.57 -5.67
N VAL A 219 -34.82 -15.59 -6.52
CA VAL A 219 -35.23 -15.80 -7.92
C VAL A 219 -34.08 -15.53 -8.88
N HIS A 220 -33.07 -14.78 -8.43
CA HIS A 220 -31.77 -14.62 -9.08
C HIS A 220 -30.68 -14.69 -8.00
N GLY A 221 -29.85 -15.72 -8.05
CA GLY A 221 -28.85 -15.99 -7.02
C GLY A 221 -27.77 -14.89 -6.93
N PRO A 222 -27.10 -14.77 -5.77
CA PRO A 222 -25.98 -13.86 -5.62
C PRO A 222 -24.85 -14.28 -6.57
N HIS A 223 -24.48 -13.38 -7.47
CA HIS A 223 -23.36 -13.56 -8.39
C HIS A 223 -22.58 -12.26 -8.48
N PHE A 224 -21.38 -12.35 -9.07
CA PHE A 224 -20.52 -11.21 -9.25
C PHE A 224 -21.22 -10.16 -10.14
N HIS A 225 -21.12 -8.91 -9.74
CA HIS A 225 -21.54 -7.75 -10.53
C HIS A 225 -20.39 -6.73 -10.57
N PRO A 226 -20.20 -6.01 -11.70
CA PRO A 226 -19.27 -4.90 -11.75
C PRO A 226 -19.51 -3.88 -10.62
N TRP A 227 -18.44 -3.30 -10.12
CA TRP A 227 -18.54 -2.28 -9.08
C TRP A 227 -19.21 -1.01 -9.62
N PHE A 228 -20.15 -0.44 -8.87
CA PHE A 228 -20.99 0.71 -9.31
C PHE A 228 -20.95 1.92 -8.37
#